data_AF-A0A2V6F728-F1
#
_entry.id   AF-A0A2V6F728-F1
#
_cell.length_a   1.000
_cell.length_b   1.000
_cell.length_c   1.000
_cell.angle_alpha   90.00
_cell.angle_beta   90.00
_cell.angle_gamma   90.00
#
_symmetry.space_group_name_H-M   'P 1'
#
loop_
_entity.id
_entity.type
_entity.pdbx_description
1 polymer ?
#
loop_
_entity_poly.entity_id
_entity_poly.type
_entity_poly.pdbx_seq_one_letter_code
_entity_poly.pdbx_strand_id
1 'polypeptide(L)'
;MTEKALLLTGGGLPPAAQNIGKVLAFFGVPSSVQTLADFVTTDRCSADASKTSRVFVSSETFLDLVSQLKRAPELIRGWKESVHSVFVYGGDRTVLQKLMTLLGHEEAVIVNTLWRGSLSFL
;
A
#
# COMPACT_ATOMS: atom_id res chain seq x y z
N MET A 1 -22.05 -3.38 -1.44
CA MET A 1 -20.70 -4.00 -1.38
C MET A 1 -19.75 -2.95 -0.85
N THR A 2 -19.06 -3.20 0.27
CA THR A 2 -18.19 -2.19 0.88
C THR A 2 -16.75 -2.61 0.66
N GLU A 3 -16.13 -2.08 -0.40
CA GLU A 3 -14.68 -2.17 -0.57
C GLU A 3 -14.01 -1.58 0.68
N LYS A 4 -13.07 -2.32 1.27
CA LYS A 4 -12.36 -1.90 2.48
C LYS A 4 -10.95 -1.45 2.11
N ALA A 5 -10.51 -0.36 2.74
CA ALA A 5 -9.12 0.06 2.66
C ALA A 5 -8.27 -0.77 3.63
N LEU A 6 -7.10 -1.20 3.17
CA LEU A 6 -6.15 -1.94 3.98
C LEU A 6 -4.87 -1.12 4.15
N LEU A 7 -4.54 -0.73 5.37
CA LEU A 7 -3.26 -0.13 5.71
C LEU A 7 -2.25 -1.25 5.98
N LEU A 8 -1.38 -1.54 5.01
CA LEU A 8 -0.38 -2.58 5.12
C LEU A 8 0.93 -2.01 5.68
N THR A 9 1.46 -2.66 6.72
CA THR A 9 2.61 -2.16 7.48
C THR A 9 3.70 -3.23 7.62
N GLY A 10 4.97 -2.82 7.68
CA GLY A 10 6.10 -3.73 7.97
C GLY A 10 6.21 -4.18 9.44
N GLY A 11 5.18 -3.95 10.27
CA GLY A 11 5.16 -4.31 11.69
C GLY A 11 4.48 -3.24 12.55
N GLY A 12 5.15 -2.09 12.71
CA GLY A 12 4.58 -0.93 13.42
C GLY A 12 3.71 -0.07 12.51
N LEU A 13 2.81 0.74 13.09
CA LEU A 13 1.97 1.69 12.34
C LEU A 13 2.67 3.07 12.24
N PRO A 14 3.35 3.38 11.12
CA PRO A 14 4.09 4.62 11.00
C PRO A 14 3.15 5.84 11.00
N PRO A 15 3.63 7.05 11.35
CA PRO A 15 2.81 8.25 11.38
C PRO A 15 2.07 8.52 10.06
N ALA A 16 2.70 8.23 8.92
CA ALA A 16 2.08 8.34 7.60
C ALA A 16 0.85 7.43 7.45
N ALA A 17 0.93 6.17 7.89
CA ALA A 17 -0.19 5.24 7.87
C ALA A 17 -1.32 5.71 8.81
N GLN A 18 -0.98 6.25 9.98
CA GLN A 18 -1.97 6.81 10.91
C GLN A 18 -2.73 7.99 10.28
N ASN A 19 -2.01 8.88 9.57
CA ASN A 19 -2.62 10.01 8.89
C ASN A 19 -3.53 9.56 7.74
N ILE A 20 -3.13 8.56 6.95
CA ILE A 20 -3.97 7.97 5.92
C ILE A 20 -5.23 7.36 6.55
N GLY A 21 -5.10 6.64 7.67
CA GLY A 21 -6.24 6.11 8.42
C GLY A 21 -7.23 7.19 8.85
N LYS A 22 -6.72 8.33 9.35
CA LYS A 22 -7.57 9.49 9.70
C LYS A 22 -8.29 10.08 8.48
N VAL A 23 -7.61 10.21 7.34
CA VAL A 23 -8.20 10.71 6.09
C VAL A 23 -9.30 9.76 5.60
N LEU A 24 -9.04 8.45 5.62
CA LEU A 24 -10.04 7.44 5.25
C LEU A 24 -11.28 7.51 6.16
N ALA A 25 -11.06 7.62 7.47
CA ALA A 25 -12.13 7.78 8.45
C ALA A 25 -12.94 9.07 8.23
N PHE A 26 -12.28 10.18 7.89
CA PHE A 26 -12.94 11.45 7.58
C PHE A 26 -13.90 11.31 6.39
N PHE A 27 -13.54 10.56 5.36
CA PHE A 27 -14.40 10.28 4.20
C PHE A 27 -15.37 9.11 4.42
N GLY A 28 -15.46 8.56 5.63
CA GLY A 28 -16.34 7.43 5.94
C GLY A 28 -15.92 6.12 5.26
N VAL A 29 -14.67 6.00 4.81
CA VAL A 29 -14.13 4.79 4.18
C VAL A 29 -13.69 3.81 5.27
N PRO A 30 -14.31 2.62 5.39
CA PRO A 30 -13.88 1.63 6.36
C PRO A 30 -12.46 1.17 6.05
N SER A 31 -11.60 1.17 7.06
CA SER A 31 -10.22 0.72 6.94
C SER A 31 -9.81 -0.22 8.06
N SER A 32 -8.87 -1.11 7.75
CA SER A 32 -8.20 -1.98 8.71
C SER A 32 -6.69 -1.86 8.57
N VAL A 33 -5.96 -2.16 9.64
CA VAL A 33 -4.50 -2.24 9.65
C VAL A 33 -4.10 -3.71 9.67
N GLN A 34 -3.13 -4.09 8.86
CA GLN A 34 -2.53 -5.43 8.88
C GLN A 34 -1.02 -5.34 8.70
N THR A 35 -0.29 -6.28 9.29
CA THR A 35 1.15 -6.38 9.04
C THR A 35 1.41 -7.19 7.77
N LEU A 36 2.57 -6.98 7.15
CA LEU A 36 3.00 -7.75 5.98
C LEU A 36 3.07 -9.26 6.30
N ALA A 37 3.53 -9.63 7.50
CA ALA A 37 3.58 -11.01 7.96
C ALA A 37 2.19 -11.64 8.04
N ASP A 38 1.23 -10.92 8.62
CA ASP A 38 -0.16 -11.40 8.70
C ASP A 38 -0.79 -11.48 7.30
N PHE A 39 -0.55 -10.49 6.45
CA PHE A 39 -1.12 -10.44 5.11
C PHE A 39 -0.69 -11.64 4.26
N VAL A 40 0.60 -11.99 4.30
CA VAL A 40 1.15 -13.12 3.56
C VAL A 40 0.72 -14.49 4.14
N THR A 41 0.45 -14.56 5.44
CA THR A 41 0.04 -15.82 6.11
C THR A 41 -1.47 -16.06 6.10
N THR A 42 -2.30 -15.04 5.83
CA THR A 42 -3.77 -15.12 5.88
C THR A 42 -4.39 -15.88 4.68
N ASP A 43 -3.66 -16.78 4.03
CA ASP A 43 -4.10 -17.55 2.86
C ASP A 43 -5.15 -18.64 3.13
N ARG A 44 -5.91 -18.63 4.24
CA ARG A 44 -6.71 -19.82 4.61
C ARG A 44 -8.13 -19.68 5.12
N CYS A 45 -8.71 -18.50 5.31
CA CYS A 45 -10.09 -18.47 5.82
C CYS A 45 -10.87 -17.18 5.53
N SER A 46 -11.30 -16.97 4.29
CA SER A 46 -12.59 -16.31 4.08
C SER A 46 -13.13 -16.61 2.69
N ALA A 47 -14.21 -17.38 2.65
CA ALA A 47 -15.02 -17.69 1.48
C ALA A 47 -15.82 -16.47 0.96
N ASP A 48 -15.22 -15.28 1.00
CA ASP A 48 -15.78 -14.03 0.49
C ASP A 48 -14.90 -13.50 -0.64
N ALA A 49 -14.79 -14.29 -1.71
CA ALA A 49 -14.13 -13.95 -2.97
C ALA A 49 -14.69 -12.68 -3.67
N SER A 50 -15.57 -11.91 -3.02
CA SER A 50 -16.15 -10.65 -3.52
C SER A 50 -15.52 -9.39 -2.92
N LYS A 51 -14.60 -9.49 -1.95
CA LYS A 51 -14.04 -8.33 -1.22
C LYS A 51 -12.58 -8.10 -1.58
N THR A 52 -12.36 -7.47 -2.73
CA THR A 52 -11.04 -6.95 -3.09
C THR A 52 -10.73 -5.70 -2.25
N SER A 53 -9.51 -5.60 -1.74
CA SER A 53 -9.08 -4.51 -0.86
C SER A 53 -8.26 -3.46 -1.61
N ARG A 54 -8.41 -2.19 -1.24
CA ARG A 54 -7.53 -1.10 -1.69
C ARG A 54 -6.39 -0.96 -0.68
N VAL A 55 -5.19 -1.36 -1.07
CA VAL A 55 -4.03 -1.43 -0.18
C VAL A 55 -3.30 -0.09 -0.16
N PHE A 56 -3.01 0.43 1.02
CA PHE A 56 -2.13 1.57 1.24
C PHE A 56 -0.89 1.09 1.97
N VAL A 57 0.29 1.32 1.40
CA VAL A 57 1.53 0.70 1.88
C VAL A 57 2.72 1.64 1.67
N SER A 58 3.70 1.61 2.57
CA SER A 58 4.93 2.39 2.37
C SER A 58 5.75 1.80 1.22
N SER A 59 6.54 2.63 0.54
CA SER A 59 7.41 2.16 -0.56
C SER A 59 8.38 1.05 -0.13
N GLU A 60 8.92 1.12 1.08
CA GLU A 60 9.83 0.14 1.66
C GLU A 60 9.11 -1.18 1.94
N THR A 61 7.92 -1.10 2.54
CA THR A 61 7.09 -2.28 2.83
C THR A 61 6.63 -2.95 1.54
N PHE A 62 6.28 -2.15 0.52
CA PHE A 62 5.85 -2.67 -0.77
C PHE A 62 7.01 -3.32 -1.53
N LEU A 63 8.23 -2.77 -1.43
CA LEU A 63 9.43 -3.37 -1.99
C LEU A 63 9.73 -4.74 -1.38
N ASP A 64 9.60 -4.88 -0.07
CA ASP A 64 9.75 -6.16 0.62
C ASP A 64 8.66 -7.16 0.19
N LEU A 65 7.40 -6.72 0.14
CA LEU A 65 6.28 -7.53 -0.36
C LEU A 65 6.52 -8.04 -1.80
N VAL A 66 6.93 -7.18 -2.74
CA VAL A 66 7.24 -7.59 -4.12
C VAL A 66 8.37 -8.63 -4.13
N SER A 67 9.36 -8.49 -3.25
CA SER A 67 10.45 -9.45 -3.11
C SER A 67 9.97 -10.81 -2.58
N GLN A 68 9.03 -10.81 -1.63
CA GLN A 68 8.40 -12.03 -1.11
C GLN A 68 7.52 -12.72 -2.17
N LEU A 69 6.66 -11.96 -2.87
CA LEU A 69 5.81 -12.47 -3.95
C LEU A 69 6.64 -13.10 -5.09
N LYS A 70 7.80 -12.52 -5.44
CA LYS A 70 8.70 -13.11 -6.45
C LYS A 70 9.30 -14.45 -6.02
N ARG A 71 9.49 -14.68 -4.72
CA ARG A 71 10.05 -15.93 -4.18
C ARG A 71 9.00 -17.03 -4.00
N ALA A 72 7.72 -16.67 -3.94
CA ALA A 72 6.61 -17.55 -3.58
C ALA A 72 5.42 -17.37 -4.54
N PRO A 73 5.43 -18.04 -5.71
CA PRO A 73 4.41 -17.89 -6.75
C PRO A 73 2.97 -18.19 -6.29
N GLU A 74 2.79 -19.04 -5.29
CA GLU A 74 1.51 -19.35 -4.66
C GLU A 74 0.85 -18.12 -4.03
N LEU A 75 1.64 -17.21 -3.45
CA LEU A 75 1.15 -15.96 -2.88
C LEU A 75 0.66 -14.98 -3.95
N ILE A 76 1.18 -15.08 -5.19
CA ILE A 76 0.78 -14.20 -6.29
C ILE A 76 -0.70 -14.42 -6.65
N ARG A 77 -1.19 -15.67 -6.57
CA ARG A 77 -2.60 -15.96 -6.86
C ARG A 77 -3.52 -15.35 -5.81
N GLY A 78 -3.23 -15.59 -4.53
CA GLY A 78 -3.99 -15.00 -3.42
C GLY A 78 -3.95 -13.48 -3.43
N TRP A 79 -2.80 -12.87 -3.79
CA TRP A 79 -2.68 -11.43 -3.99
C TRP A 79 -3.61 -10.92 -5.09
N LYS A 80 -3.62 -11.54 -6.27
CA LYS A 80 -4.47 -11.13 -7.40
C LYS A 80 -5.96 -11.23 -7.10
N GLU A 81 -6.36 -12.19 -6.28
CA GLU A 81 -7.77 -12.41 -5.91
C GLU A 81 -8.23 -11.48 -4.79
N SER A 82 -7.33 -11.03 -3.91
CA SER A 82 -7.66 -10.22 -2.72
C SER A 82 -7.37 -8.72 -2.85
N VAL A 83 -6.58 -8.29 -3.83
CA VAL A 83 -6.14 -6.89 -3.98
C VAL A 83 -6.71 -6.26 -5.24
N HIS A 84 -7.46 -5.17 -5.07
CA HIS A 84 -7.97 -4.36 -6.17
C HIS A 84 -6.90 -3.40 -6.71
N SER A 85 -6.31 -2.61 -5.82
CA SER A 85 -5.34 -1.58 -6.17
C SER A 85 -4.38 -1.33 -5.01
N VAL A 86 -3.19 -0.82 -5.35
CA VAL A 86 -2.14 -0.48 -4.38
C VAL A 86 -1.78 1.00 -4.51
N PHE A 87 -1.86 1.71 -3.38
CA PHE A 87 -1.43 3.09 -3.22
C PHE A 87 -0.14 3.10 -2.39
N VAL A 88 0.96 3.40 -3.04
CA VAL A 88 2.28 3.45 -2.41
C VAL A 88 2.56 4.87 -1.93
N TYR A 89 3.00 5.02 -0.67
CA TYR A 89 3.37 6.31 -0.09
C TYR A 89 4.78 6.29 0.51
N GLY A 90 5.33 7.48 0.75
CA GLY A 90 6.67 7.61 1.32
C GLY A 90 7.77 7.12 0.35
N GLY A 91 8.94 6.83 0.91
CA GLY A 91 10.14 6.50 0.14
C GLY A 91 10.94 7.72 -0.28
N ASP A 92 12.25 7.59 -0.18
CA ASP A 92 13.15 8.49 -0.89
C ASP A 92 13.19 8.14 -2.39
N ARG A 93 13.84 9.01 -3.17
CA ARG A 93 14.00 8.82 -4.62
C ARG A 93 14.60 7.47 -4.99
N THR A 94 15.51 6.94 -4.17
CA THR A 94 16.22 5.68 -4.46
C THR A 94 15.31 4.48 -4.27
N VAL A 95 14.47 4.47 -3.22
CA VAL A 95 13.50 3.39 -2.97
C VAL A 95 12.44 3.37 -4.06
N LEU A 96 11.92 4.54 -4.44
CA LEU A 96 10.95 4.65 -5.54
C LEU A 96 11.55 4.20 -6.87
N GLN A 97 12.79 4.60 -7.18
CA GLN A 97 13.47 4.14 -8.40
C GLN A 97 13.61 2.62 -8.46
N LYS A 98 14.06 1.98 -7.37
CA LYS A 98 14.15 0.52 -7.29
C LYS A 98 12.79 -0.14 -7.53
N LEU A 99 11.74 0.42 -6.96
CA LEU A 99 10.38 -0.09 -7.14
C LEU A 99 9.94 -0.01 -8.60
N MET A 100 10.15 1.13 -9.27
CA MET A 100 9.81 1.31 -10.69
C MET A 100 10.55 0.32 -11.58
N THR A 101 11.87 0.17 -11.38
CA THR A 101 12.68 -0.82 -12.11
C THR A 101 12.16 -2.24 -11.88
N LEU A 102 11.77 -2.60 -10.66
CA LEU A 102 11.24 -3.92 -10.33
C LEU A 102 9.88 -4.23 -10.95
N LEU A 103 9.06 -3.21 -11.19
CA LEU A 103 7.74 -3.30 -11.81
C LEU A 103 7.80 -3.27 -13.34
N GLY A 104 8.98 -3.06 -13.94
CA GLY A 104 9.15 -3.05 -15.40
C GLY A 104 8.50 -1.85 -16.10
N HIS A 105 8.15 -0.80 -15.35
CA HIS A 105 7.56 0.41 -15.90
C HIS A 105 8.64 1.49 -16.09
N GLU A 106 8.91 1.83 -17.35
CA GLU A 106 9.74 2.99 -17.72
C GLU A 106 8.98 4.32 -17.59
N GLU A 107 7.64 4.29 -17.52
CA GLU A 107 6.77 5.47 -17.39
C GLU A 107 6.05 5.48 -16.04
N ALA A 108 6.75 5.86 -14.99
CA ALA A 108 6.13 6.20 -13.72
C ALA A 108 6.17 7.72 -13.53
N VAL A 109 5.00 8.34 -13.42
CA VAL A 109 4.88 9.75 -13.07
C VAL A 109 5.09 9.89 -11.56
N ILE A 110 6.34 10.13 -11.14
CA ILE A 110 6.62 10.56 -9.77
C ILE A 110 6.10 11.99 -9.62
N VAL A 111 4.92 12.15 -9.05
CA VAL A 111 4.39 13.46 -8.69
C VAL A 111 5.12 13.94 -7.43
N ASN A 112 6.16 14.75 -7.62
CA ASN A 112 6.74 15.50 -6.51
C ASN A 112 5.69 16.49 -5.99
N THR A 113 5.40 16.45 -4.70
CA THR A 113 4.55 17.45 -4.06
C THR A 113 5.21 18.82 -4.16
N LEU A 114 4.73 19.64 -5.11
CA LEU A 114 5.00 21.08 -5.16
C LEU A 114 4.21 21.79 -4.05
N TRP A 115 4.49 21.47 -2.79
CA TRP A 115 4.15 22.37 -1.69
C TRP A 115 5.36 23.25 -1.40
N ARG A 116 5.59 24.26 -2.25
CA ARG A 116 6.31 25.47 -1.81
C ARG A 116 5.29 26.29 -1.03
N GLY A 117 5.31 26.16 0.30
CA GLY A 117 4.66 27.15 1.14
C GLY A 117 5.29 28.52 0.88
N SER A 118 4.55 29.43 0.26
CA SER A 118 4.77 30.85 0.53
C SER A 118 3.86 31.22 1.69
N LEU A 119 4.43 31.26 2.89
CA LEU A 119 3.96 32.17 3.93
C LEU A 119 4.14 33.59 3.37
N SER A 120 3.08 34.14 2.82
CA SER A 120 2.92 35.59 2.72
C SER A 120 1.84 35.96 3.72
N PHE A 121 2.29 36.38 4.91
CA PHE A 121 1.50 37.26 5.75
C PHE A 121 1.27 38.55 4.96
N LEU A 122 0.01 38.87 4.69
CA LEU A 122 -0.52 40.23 4.63
C LEU A 122 -2.02 40.14 4.97
#